data_AF-A0A954ZR37-F1
#
_entry.id   AF-A0A954ZR37-F1
#
_cell.length_a   1.000
_cell.length_b   1.000
_cell.length_c   1.000
_cell.angle_alpha   90.00
_cell.angle_beta   90.00
_cell.angle_gamma   90.00
#
_symmetry.space_group_name_H-M   'P 1'
#
loop_
_entity.id
_entity.type
_entity.pdbx_description
1 polymer ?
#
loop_
_entity_poly.entity_id
_entity_poly.type
_entity_poly.pdbx_seq_one_letter_code
_entity_poly.pdbx_strand_id
1 'polypeptide(L)'
;MFGGDLANTGRVPHPLGAAAPKALWEFKTGGPVASGPTVGPDGTIYVASHDKHLYALSSDGVLKWKFASDDRIWSTPAVAE
;
A
#
# COMPACT_ATOMS: atom_id res chain seq x y z
N MET A 1 -6.65 -10.71 2.97
CA MET A 1 -6.99 -9.27 2.86
C MET A 1 -6.79 -8.66 4.23
N PHE A 2 -5.91 -7.66 4.38
CA PHE A 2 -5.59 -7.03 5.66
C PHE A 2 -6.43 -5.76 5.81
N GLY A 3 -7.50 -5.85 6.60
CA GLY A 3 -8.61 -4.90 6.58
C GLY A 3 -8.62 -3.89 7.72
N GLY A 4 -7.50 -3.17 7.95
CA GLY A 4 -7.46 -1.95 8.79
C GLY A 4 -7.76 -2.09 10.30
N ASP A 5 -8.26 -3.24 10.75
CA ASP A 5 -8.47 -3.62 12.14
C ASP A 5 -8.21 -5.13 12.33
N LEU A 6 -8.10 -5.57 13.59
CA LEU A 6 -7.94 -6.98 13.95
C LEU A 6 -9.12 -7.87 13.51
N ALA A 7 -10.23 -7.26 13.07
CA ALA A 7 -11.43 -7.94 12.60
C ALA A 7 -11.52 -8.01 11.06
N ASN A 8 -10.53 -7.51 10.32
CA ASN A 8 -10.49 -7.47 8.85
C ASN A 8 -11.71 -6.77 8.21
N THR A 9 -12.30 -5.77 8.87
CA THR A 9 -13.56 -5.16 8.42
C THR A 9 -13.38 -4.09 7.34
N GLY A 10 -12.15 -3.61 7.14
CA GLY A 10 -11.84 -2.53 6.20
C GLY A 10 -12.35 -1.17 6.66
N ARG A 11 -12.70 -0.99 7.94
CA ARG A 11 -13.26 0.25 8.48
C ARG A 11 -12.28 0.98 9.39
N VAL A 12 -12.13 2.28 9.16
CA VAL A 12 -11.47 3.19 10.09
C VAL A 12 -12.49 3.75 11.10
N PRO A 13 -12.18 3.84 12.41
CA PRO A 13 -13.12 4.23 13.46
C PRO A 13 -13.42 5.74 13.51
N HIS A 14 -12.82 6.55 12.65
CA HIS A 14 -13.07 7.99 12.59
C HIS A 14 -14.07 8.34 11.48
N PRO A 15 -15.22 8.98 11.81
CA PRO A 15 -16.09 9.56 10.79
C PRO A 15 -15.32 10.67 10.10
N LEU A 16 -14.81 10.38 8.91
CA LEU A 16 -14.35 11.40 7.97
C LEU A 16 -15.58 12.28 7.71
N GLY A 17 -15.59 13.51 8.23
CA GLY A 17 -16.66 14.46 7.93
C GLY A 17 -16.89 14.53 6.42
N ALA A 18 -18.09 14.93 5.99
CA ALA A 18 -18.58 14.85 4.60
C ALA A 18 -17.75 15.58 3.51
N ALA A 19 -16.57 16.11 3.85
CA ALA A 19 -15.59 16.58 2.89
C ALA A 19 -14.99 15.40 2.12
N ALA A 20 -14.99 15.51 0.78
CA ALA A 20 -14.31 14.56 -0.06
C ALA A 20 -12.80 14.51 0.31
N PRO A 21 -12.19 13.31 0.35
CA PRO A 21 -10.75 13.21 0.59
C PRO A 21 -9.99 13.99 -0.48
N LYS A 22 -9.04 14.83 -0.05
CA LYS A 22 -8.09 15.50 -0.93
C LYS A 22 -6.85 14.62 -1.06
N ALA A 23 -6.44 14.30 -2.29
CA ALA A 23 -5.18 13.59 -2.54
C ALA A 23 -4.00 14.43 -2.00
N LEU A 24 -3.15 13.81 -1.18
CA LEU A 24 -1.93 14.43 -0.63
C LEU A 24 -0.73 14.25 -1.57
N TRP A 25 -0.62 13.06 -2.16
CA TRP A 25 0.44 12.69 -3.09
C TRP A 25 -0.02 11.53 -3.99
N GLU A 26 0.74 11.31 -5.06
CA GLU A 26 0.55 10.21 -6.00
C GLU A 26 1.91 9.59 -6.34
N PHE A 27 1.93 8.27 -6.53
CA PHE A 27 3.12 7.54 -6.96
C PHE A 27 2.79 6.65 -8.17
N LYS A 28 3.58 6.79 -9.24
CA LYS A 28 3.35 6.06 -10.50
C LYS A 28 4.17 4.76 -10.53
N THR A 29 3.49 3.62 -10.56
CA THR A 29 4.09 2.30 -10.85
C THR A 29 4.24 2.09 -12.36
N GLY A 30 5.06 1.12 -12.75
CA GLY A 30 5.27 0.74 -14.16
C GLY A 30 4.19 -0.19 -14.72
N GLY A 31 3.44 -0.87 -13.85
CA GLY A 31 2.36 -1.77 -14.22
C GLY A 31 1.14 -1.66 -13.30
N PRO A 32 0.05 -2.38 -13.62
CA PRO A 32 -1.15 -2.45 -12.79
C PRO A 32 -0.83 -2.87 -11.35
N VAL A 33 -1.41 -2.14 -10.40
CA VAL A 33 -1.42 -2.52 -8.98
C VAL A 33 -2.69 -3.34 -8.75
N ALA A 34 -2.57 -4.66 -8.80
CA ALA A 34 -3.72 -5.57 -8.60
C ALA A 34 -3.91 -6.01 -7.14
N SER A 35 -2.93 -5.70 -6.28
CA SER A 35 -2.95 -6.03 -4.85
C SER A 35 -3.17 -4.77 -4.00
N GLY A 36 -3.78 -4.93 -2.82
CA GLY A 36 -3.89 -3.85 -1.86
C GLY A 36 -2.52 -3.41 -1.31
N PRO A 37 -2.32 -2.11 -1.00
CA PRO A 37 -1.13 -1.65 -0.28
C PRO A 37 -1.18 -2.07 1.20
N THR A 38 -0.02 -2.21 1.83
CA THR A 38 0.11 -2.49 3.27
C THR A 38 0.98 -1.43 3.93
N VAL A 39 0.59 -0.94 5.10
CA VAL A 39 1.35 0.06 5.86
C VAL A 39 2.05 -0.62 7.03
N GLY A 40 3.38 -0.46 7.12
CA GLY A 40 4.18 -0.93 8.25
C GLY A 40 4.08 -0.01 9.48
N PRO A 41 4.53 -0.48 10.66
CA PRO A 41 4.47 0.31 11.90
C PRO A 41 5.34 1.57 11.86
N ASP A 42 6.34 1.62 10.98
CA ASP A 42 7.19 2.78 10.73
C ASP A 42 6.59 3.78 9.73
N GLY A 43 5.36 3.53 9.27
CA GLY A 43 4.69 4.34 8.25
C GLY A 43 5.15 4.07 6.81
N THR A 44 5.97 3.04 6.58
CA THR A 44 6.34 2.62 5.22
C THR A 44 5.15 1.95 4.54
N ILE A 45 4.85 2.36 3.32
CA ILE A 45 3.77 1.84 2.50
C ILE A 45 4.36 0.88 1.46
N TYR A 46 3.93 -0.37 1.51
CA TYR A 46 4.34 -1.44 0.61
C TYR A 46 3.31 -1.65 -0.49
N VAL A 47 3.74 -1.59 -1.75
CA VAL A 47 2.88 -1.73 -2.93
C VAL A 47 3.49 -2.75 -3.88
N ALA A 48 2.76 -3.82 -4.20
CA ALA A 48 3.15 -4.78 -5.23
C ALA A 48 2.51 -4.42 -6.58
N SER A 49 3.27 -4.56 -7.66
CA SER A 49 2.81 -4.29 -9.01
C SER A 49 3.11 -5.43 -9.99
N HIS A 50 2.28 -5.53 -11.02
CA HIS A 50 2.46 -6.44 -12.16
C HIS A 50 3.66 -6.08 -13.05
N ASP A 51 4.36 -4.99 -12.78
CA ASP A 51 5.68 -4.72 -13.37
C ASP A 51 6.82 -5.51 -12.72
N LYS A 52 6.48 -6.49 -11.86
CA LYS A 52 7.43 -7.34 -11.14
C LYS A 52 8.24 -6.59 -10.09
N HIS A 53 7.68 -5.52 -9.53
CA HIS A 53 8.30 -4.80 -8.42
C HIS A 53 7.41 -4.76 -7.18
N LEU A 54 8.08 -4.87 -6.03
CA LEU A 54 7.56 -4.44 -4.73
C LEU A 54 8.18 -3.08 -4.40
N TYR A 55 7.35 -2.07 -4.18
CA TYR A 55 7.74 -0.72 -3.83
C TYR A 55 7.58 -0.51 -2.34
N ALA A 56 8.56 0.13 -1.70
CA ALA A 56 8.43 0.68 -0.36
C ALA A 56 8.48 2.20 -0.45
N LEU A 57 7.39 2.84 -0.07
CA LEU A 57 7.22 4.29 -0.07
C LEU A 57 7.20 4.80 1.37
N SER A 58 7.70 6.01 1.62
CA SER A 58 7.42 6.72 2.86
C SER A 58 5.99 7.25 2.88
N SER A 59 5.55 7.71 4.04
CA SER A 59 4.18 8.24 4.26
C SER A 59 3.85 9.48 3.43
N ASP A 60 4.87 10.19 2.91
CA ASP A 60 4.77 11.33 2.00
C ASP A 60 4.89 10.94 0.50
N GLY A 61 4.96 9.64 0.20
CA GLY A 61 4.97 9.11 -1.17
C GLY A 61 6.35 9.02 -1.83
N VAL A 62 7.43 9.27 -1.10
CA VAL A 62 8.80 9.14 -1.63
C VAL A 62 9.22 7.66 -1.67
N LEU A 63 9.85 7.25 -2.78
CA LEU A 63 10.39 5.90 -2.92
C LEU A 63 11.58 5.69 -1.98
N LYS A 64 11.42 4.81 -0.98
CA LYS A 64 12.52 4.37 -0.10
C LYS A 64 13.37 3.32 -0.80
N TRP A 65 12.73 2.30 -1.38
CA TRP A 65 13.37 1.27 -2.19
C TRP A 65 12.36 0.53 -3.08
N LYS A 66 12.88 -0.23 -4.05
CA LYS A 66 12.09 -1.20 -4.82
C LYS A 66 12.85 -2.53 -4.92
N PHE A 67 12.11 -3.62 -4.85
CA PHE A 67 12.61 -4.97 -5.03
C PHE A 67 12.07 -5.53 -6.35
N ALA A 68 12.94 -6.09 -7.18
CA ALA A 68 12.55 -6.74 -8.43
C ALA A 68 12.38 -8.25 -8.20
N SER A 69 11.23 -8.79 -8.63
CA SER A 69 10.97 -10.22 -8.67
C SER A 69 11.07 -10.75 -10.11
N ASP A 70 11.26 -12.07 -10.25
CA ASP A 70 11.37 -12.71 -11.58
C ASP A 70 10.03 -12.69 -12.35
N ASP A 71 8.92 -12.68 -11.62
CA ASP A 71 7.56 -12.62 -12.16
C ASP A 71 6.65 -11.67 -11.36
N ARG A 72 5.43 -11.47 -11.84
CA ARG A 72 4.42 -10.58 -11.25
C ARG A 72 4.12 -10.97 -9.81
N ILE A 73 4.01 -9.96 -8.95
CA ILE A 73 3.57 -10.16 -7.58
C ILE A 73 2.04 -9.99 -7.55
N TRP A 74 1.32 -11.10 -7.37
CA TRP A 74 -0.15 -11.11 -7.27
C TRP A 74 -0.65 -11.05 -5.83
N SER A 75 0.23 -11.28 -4.86
CA SER A 75 -0.11 -11.30 -3.44
C SER A 75 -0.17 -9.90 -2.84
N THR A 76 -1.10 -9.70 -1.91
CA THR A 76 -1.06 -8.54 -1.01
C THR A 76 0.16 -8.70 -0.08
N PRO A 77 1.06 -7.72 0.01
CA PRO A 77 2.19 -7.80 0.93
C PRO A 77 1.69 -7.93 2.37
N ALA A 78 2.32 -8.83 3.15
CA ALA A 78 2.08 -8.97 4.57
C ALA A 78 3.27 -8.36 5.31
N VAL A 79 3.00 -7.54 6.33
CA VAL A 79 4.01 -7.08 7.29
C VAL A 79 3.85 -7.94 8.54
N ALA A 80 4.92 -8.60 8.96
CA ALA A 80 4.99 -9.34 10.22
C ALA A 80 5.83 -8.54 11.23
N GLU A 81 5.48 -8.65 12.51
CA GLU A 81 6.28 -8.19 13.64
C GLU A 81 7.30 -9.24 14.09
#